data_AF-A0A1L8CPH4-F1
#
_entry.id   AF-A0A1L8CPH4-F1
#
_cell.length_a   1.000
_cell.length_b   1.000
_cell.length_c   1.000
_cell.angle_alpha   90.00
_cell.angle_beta   90.00
_cell.angle_gamma   90.00
#
_symmetry.space_group_name_H-M   'P 1'
#
loop_
_entity.id
_entity.type
_entity.pdbx_description
1 polymer ?
#
loop_
_entity_poly.entity_id
_entity_poly.type
_entity_poly.pdbx_seq_one_letter_code
_entity_poly.pdbx_strand_id
1 'polypeptide(L)' 'MSASTSQQRNEIIRMIRSKGRMSTLDARNNGIMHPAMRVKELRNQGHKIVTNWINQTDHAGIGHRIAVYTIDGGSHA' A
#
# COMPACT_ATOMS: atom_id res chain seq x y z
N MET A 1 -10.22 -16.86 6.48
CA MET A 1 -9.27 -17.05 5.35
C MET A 1 -8.01 -16.24 5.67
N SER A 2 -6.92 -16.88 6.11
CA SER A 2 -5.62 -16.21 6.27
C SER A 2 -4.92 -16.24 4.93
N ALA A 3 -4.89 -15.12 4.20
CA ALA A 3 -4.04 -15.02 3.01
C ALA A 3 -2.57 -15.07 3.47
N SER A 4 -1.78 -15.97 2.89
CA SER A 4 -0.35 -16.08 3.18
C SER A 4 0.38 -14.75 2.97
N THR A 5 1.53 -14.58 3.61
CA THR A 5 2.34 -13.35 3.48
C THR A 5 2.72 -13.05 2.03
N SER A 6 2.97 -14.09 1.23
CA SER A 6 3.25 -13.97 -0.21
C SER A 6 2.03 -13.48 -1.00
N GLN A 7 0.85 -14.04 -0.74
CA GLN A 7 -0.38 -13.58 -1.37
C GLN A 7 -0.69 -12.12 -1.03
N GLN A 8 -0.49 -11.70 0.23
CA GLN A 8 -0.66 -10.31 0.63
C GLN A 8 0.29 -9.36 -0.11
N ARG A 9 1.55 -9.75 -0.31
CA ARG A 9 2.51 -8.95 -1.11
C ARG A 9 2.09 -8.83 -2.57
N ASN A 10 1.68 -9.94 -3.18
CA ASN A 10 1.21 -9.95 -4.57
C ASN A 10 -0.04 -9.08 -4.74
N GLU A 11 -0.95 -9.14 -3.77
CA GLU A 11 -2.15 -8.31 -3.76
C GLU A 11 -1.81 -6.82 -3.68
N ILE A 12 -0.86 -6.42 -2.83
CA ILE A 12 -0.38 -5.03 -2.77
C ILE A 12 0.12 -4.55 -4.15
N ILE A 13 0.97 -5.34 -4.82
CA ILE A 13 1.49 -4.96 -6.13
C ILE A 13 0.37 -4.87 -7.16
N ARG A 14 -0.58 -5.83 -7.15
CA ARG A 14 -1.75 -5.82 -8.03
C ARG A 14 -2.60 -4.57 -7.83
N MET A 15 -2.86 -4.19 -6.58
CA MET A 15 -3.64 -3.00 -6.25
C MET A 15 -2.95 -1.71 -6.70
N ILE A 16 -1.65 -1.56 -6.41
CA ILE A 16 -0.90 -0.37 -6.83
C ILE A 16 -0.83 -0.29 -8.36
N ARG A 17 -0.58 -1.40 -9.07
CA ARG A 17 -0.52 -1.41 -10.54
C ARG A 17 -1.86 -1.13 -11.20
N SER A 18 -2.96 -1.64 -10.65
CA SER A 18 -4.30 -1.45 -11.23
C SER A 18 -4.87 -0.04 -11.01
N LYS A 19 -4.59 0.58 -9.86
CA LYS A 19 -5.13 1.91 -9.49
C LYS A 19 -4.12 3.05 -9.58
N GLY A 20 -2.85 2.74 -9.87
CA GLY A 20 -1.70 3.65 -9.77
C GLY A 20 -1.23 3.94 -8.33
N ARG A 21 -2.08 3.66 -7.33
CA ARG A 21 -1.80 3.91 -5.91
C ARG A 21 -2.63 2.98 -5.01
N MET A 22 -2.21 2.85 -3.75
CA MET A 22 -2.96 2.11 -2.74
C MET A 22 -2.74 2.71 -1.36
N SER A 23 -3.81 3.02 -0.62
CA SER A 23 -3.70 3.50 0.76
C SER A 23 -3.66 2.37 1.78
N THR A 24 -3.12 2.62 2.98
CA THR A 24 -3.19 1.65 4.08
C THR A 24 -4.63 1.22 4.41
N LEU A 25 -5.60 2.11 4.21
CA LEU A 25 -7.03 1.80 4.38
C LEU A 25 -7.53 0.84 3.30
N ASP A 26 -7.18 1.08 2.02
CA ASP A 26 -7.51 0.17 0.92
C ASP A 26 -6.97 -1.24 1.19
N ALA A 27 -5.72 -1.35 1.63
CA ALA A 27 -5.10 -2.64 1.93
C ALA A 27 -5.81 -3.38 3.08
N ARG A 28 -6.15 -2.67 4.17
CA ARG A 28 -6.88 -3.27 5.30
C ARG A 28 -8.27 -3.75 4.88
N ASN A 29 -8.98 -2.96 4.07
CA ASN A 29 -10.28 -3.35 3.52
C ASN A 29 -10.20 -4.59 2.60
N ASN A 30 -9.02 -4.88 2.04
CA ASN A 30 -8.74 -6.08 1.24
C ASN A 30 -8.12 -7.23 2.08
N GLY A 31 -8.20 -7.16 3.41
CA GLY A 31 -7.75 -8.24 4.29
C GLY A 31 -6.23 -8.30 4.52
N ILE A 32 -5.48 -7.26 4.15
CA ILE A 32 -4.05 -7.17 4.44
C ILE A 32 -3.86 -6.56 5.83
N MET A 33 -3.50 -7.41 6.79
CA MET A 33 -3.42 -7.03 8.21
C MET A 33 -2.27 -6.07 8.54
N HIS A 34 -1.10 -6.23 7.90
CA HIS A 34 0.09 -5.40 8.14
C HIS A 34 0.64 -4.77 6.84
N PRO A 35 -0.06 -3.80 6.23
CA PRO A 35 0.33 -3.24 4.93
C PRO A 35 1.76 -2.70 4.91
N ALA A 36 2.17 -1.95 5.95
CA ALA A 36 3.50 -1.39 6.05
C ALA A 36 4.61 -2.45 6.09
N MET A 37 4.39 -3.57 6.79
CA MET A 37 5.36 -4.68 6.84
C MET A 37 5.48 -5.36 5.47
N ARG A 38 4.36 -5.57 4.78
CA ARG A 38 4.35 -6.16 3.44
C ARG A 38 5.02 -5.25 2.40
N VAL A 39 4.82 -3.93 2.49
CA VAL A 39 5.54 -2.95 1.65
C VAL A 39 7.04 -2.95 1.97
N LYS A 40 7.44 -3.06 3.24
CA LYS A 40 8.85 -3.20 3.63
C LYS A 40 9.48 -4.44 3.01
N GLU A 41 8.81 -5.59 3.08
CA GLU A 41 9.28 -6.83 2.44
C GLU A 41 9.44 -6.68 0.92
N LEU A 42 8.48 -6.04 0.25
CA LEU A 42 8.55 -5.77 -1.19
C LEU A 42 9.73 -4.85 -1.55
N ARG A 43 10.00 -3.81 -0.74
CA ARG A 43 11.17 -2.96 -0.91
C ARG A 43 12.47 -3.75 -0.76
N ASN A 44 12.54 -4.64 0.23
CA ASN A 44 13.69 -5.53 0.42
C ASN A 44 13.87 -6.51 -0.76
N GLN A 45 12.80 -6.84 -1.48
CA GLN A 45 12.83 -7.63 -2.72
C GLN A 45 13.18 -6.80 -3.96
N GLY A 46 13.45 -5.49 -3.82
CA GLY A 46 13.86 -4.60 -4.91
C GLY A 46 12.72 -3.81 -5.55
N HIS A 47 11.48 -3.92 -5.06
CA HIS A 47 10.40 -3.09 -5.59
C HIS A 47 10.55 -1.63 -5.16
N LYS A 48 10.60 -0.72 -6.14
CA LYS A 48 10.61 0.73 -5.91
C LYS A 48 9.22 1.23 -5.55
N ILE A 49 8.85 1.15 -4.28
CA ILE A 49 7.55 1.63 -3.77
C ILE A 49 7.77 2.90 -2.95
N VAL A 50 7.14 3.99 -3.33
CA VAL A 50 7.17 5.28 -2.64
C VAL A 50 5.99 5.39 -1.68
N THR A 51 6.22 5.95 -0.49
CA THR A 51 5.16 6.30 0.46
C THR A 51 4.91 7.79 0.42
N ASN A 52 3.75 8.17 -0.09
CA ASN A 52 3.19 9.50 0.04
C ASN A 52 2.26 9.54 1.26
N TRP A 53 2.01 10.73 1.78
CA TRP A 53 1.12 10.92 2.92
C TRP A 53 0.00 11.88 2.56
N ILE A 54 -1.23 11.49 2.91
CA ILE A 54 -2.40 12.35 2.78
C ILE A 54 -3.00 12.59 4.16
N ASN A 55 -3.60 13.76 4.36
CA ASN A 55 -4.41 14.03 5.53
C ASN A 55 -5.87 13.72 5.16
N GLN A 56 -6.51 12.84 5.92
CA GLN A 56 -7.91 12.51 5.77
C GLN A 56 -8.63 12.78 7.08
N THR A 57 -9.64 13.63 7.03
CA THR A 57 -10.50 13.91 8.18
C THR A 57 -11.50 12.78 8.36
N ASP A 58 -11.65 12.28 9.59
CA ASP A 58 -12.71 11.35 9.92
C ASP A 58 -14.07 12.05 10.13
N HIS A 59 -15.10 11.27 10.43
CA HIS A 59 -16.46 11.77 10.67
C HIS A 59 -16.56 12.64 11.94
N ALA A 60 -15.57 12.58 12.85
CA ALA A 60 -15.51 13.37 14.06
C ALA A 60 -14.73 14.70 13.86
N GLY A 61 -14.27 14.98 12.64
CA GLY A 61 -13.50 16.19 12.33
C GLY A 61 -12.01 16.09 12.67
N ILE A 62 -11.50 14.89 13.03
CA ILE A 62 -10.10 14.68 13.40
C ILE A 62 -9.31 14.30 12.14
N GLY A 63 -8.23 15.04 11.87
CA GLY A 63 -7.33 14.78 10.75
C GLY A 63 -6.37 13.62 11.04
N HIS A 64 -6.41 12.57 10.23
CA HIS A 64 -5.50 11.43 10.28
C HIS A 64 -4.54 11.44 9.11
N ARG A 65 -3.28 11.10 9.37
CA ARG A 65 -2.27 10.96 8.33
C ARG A 65 -2.27 9.53 7.78
N ILE A 66 -2.69 9.36 6.53
CA ILE A 66 -2.80 8.06 5.86
C ILE A 66 -1.65 7.90 4.86
N ALA A 67 -0.96 6.76 4.93
CA ALA A 67 0.06 6.39 3.95
C ALA A 67 -0.60 5.92 2.65
N VAL A 68 -0.08 6.43 1.53
CA VAL A 68 -0.46 6.08 0.16
C VAL A 68 0.78 5.58 -0.57
N TYR A 69 0.75 4.33 -0.98
CA TYR A 69 1.83 3.66 -1.69
C TYR A 69 1.66 3.79 -3.20
N THR A 70 2.75 4.11 -3.90
CA THR A 70 2.83 4.20 -5.37
C THR A 70 4.07 3.45 -5.84
N ILE A 71 4.07 2.94 -7.07
CA ILE A 71 5.30 2.43 -7.68
C ILE A 71 6.03 3.63 -8.26
N ASP A 72 7.32 3.76 -7.92
CA ASP A 72 8.21 4.71 -8.57
C ASP A 72 8.32 4.30 -10.03
N GLY A 73 7.63 5.02 -10.90
CA GLY A 73 7.65 4.82 -12.34
C GLY A 73 8.96 5.31 -12.93
N GLY A 74 10.09 4.80 -12.42
CA GLY A 74 11.36 4.89 -13.14
C GLY A 74 11.06 4.38 -14.53
N SER A 75 11.01 5.32 -15.48
CA SER A 75 10.64 5.12 -16.86
C SER A 75 11.29 3.82 -17.32
N HIS A 76 10.48 2.83 -17.68
CA HIS A 76 10.96 1.81 -18.58
C HIS A 76 11.11 2.54 -19.92
N ALA A 77 12.27 3.16 -20.09
CA ALA A 77 12.83 3.48 -21.40
C ALA A 77 13.52 2.22 -21.92
#